data_AF-A0A1G7HIP3-F1
#
_entry.id   AF-A0A1G7HIP3-F1
#
_cell.length_a   1.000
_cell.length_b   1.000
_cell.length_c   1.000
_cell.angle_alpha   90.00
_cell.angle_beta   90.00
_cell.angle_gamma   90.00
#
_symmetry.space_group_name_H-M   'P 1'
#
loop_
_entity.id
_entity.type
_entity.pdbx_description
1 polymer ?
#
loop_
_entity_poly.entity_id
_entity_poly.type
_entity_poly.pdbx_seq_one_letter_code
_entity_poly.pdbx_strand_id
1 'polypeptide(L)' 'MSATARKSTSMTLDRDLLDEARTFGINISQAAENGVLSAVRRERARRWREENAGAIADYNAMIETAGVPLARFRKF' A
#
# COMPACT_ATOMS: atom_id res chain seq x y z
N MET A 1 4.80 4.63 -24.84
CA MET A 1 4.41 4.25 -23.47
C MET A 1 3.85 2.85 -23.52
N SER A 2 4.46 1.89 -22.84
CA SER A 2 3.99 0.50 -22.88
C SER A 2 2.66 0.41 -22.14
N ALA A 3 1.58 0.10 -22.85
CA ALA A 3 0.30 -0.19 -22.24
C ALA A 3 0.48 -1.44 -21.37
N THR A 4 0.32 -1.30 -20.06
CA THR A 4 0.30 -2.43 -19.14
C THR A 4 -0.78 -3.41 -19.59
N ALA A 5 -0.39 -4.65 -19.89
CA ALA A 5 -1.31 -5.68 -20.31
C ALA A 5 -2.33 -5.94 -19.20
N ARG A 6 -3.60 -5.56 -19.42
CA ARG A 6 -4.70 -5.82 -18.50
C ARG A 6 -5.24 -7.22 -18.77
N LYS A 7 -5.43 -8.00 -17.70
CA LYS A 7 -6.06 -9.32 -17.79
C LYS A 7 -7.47 -9.25 -17.22
N SER A 8 -8.46 -9.65 -18.02
CA SER A 8 -9.83 -9.81 -17.54
C SER A 8 -9.88 -10.93 -16.50
N THR A 9 -10.58 -10.67 -15.39
CA THR A 9 -10.78 -11.62 -14.30
C THR A 9 -12.25 -11.59 -13.89
N SER A 10 -12.90 -12.75 -13.87
CA SER A 10 -14.26 -12.89 -13.34
C SER A 10 -14.20 -12.97 -11.81
N MET A 11 -15.08 -12.26 -11.13
CA MET A 11 -15.23 -12.30 -9.67
C MET A 11 -16.70 -12.32 -9.29
N THR A 12 -17.01 -12.98 -8.17
CA THR A 12 -18.36 -13.02 -7.60
C THR A 12 -18.44 -11.98 -6.49
N LEU A 13 -19.45 -11.12 -6.57
CA LEU A 13 -19.76 -10.09 -5.58
C LEU A 13 -21.23 -10.20 -5.19
N ASP A 14 -21.57 -9.61 -4.04
CA ASP A 14 -22.95 -9.52 -3.58
C ASP A 14 -23.82 -8.80 -4.62
N ARG A 15 -25.02 -9.34 -4.87
CA ARG A 15 -25.90 -8.83 -5.91
C ARG A 15 -26.49 -7.46 -5.54
N ASP A 16 -26.91 -7.29 -4.30
CA ASP A 16 -27.55 -6.06 -3.85
C ASP A 16 -26.54 -4.90 -3.88
N LEU A 17 -25.29 -5.18 -3.52
CA LEU A 17 -24.17 -4.24 -3.66
C LEU A 17 -23.91 -3.85 -5.13
N LEU A 18 -23.98 -4.80 -6.06
CA LEU A 18 -23.79 -4.52 -7.49
C LEU A 18 -24.93 -3.65 -8.05
N ASP A 19 -26.16 -3.93 -7.65
CA ASP A 19 -27.34 -3.17 -8.09
C ASP A 19 -27.34 -1.75 -7.49
N GLU A 20 -26.91 -1.60 -6.23
CA GLU A 20 -26.68 -0.28 -5.61
C GLU A 20 -25.55 0.49 -6.30
N ALA A 21 -24.40 -0.14 -6.55
CA ALA A 21 -23.29 0.48 -7.25
C ALA A 21 -23.67 0.96 -8.65
N ARG A 22 -24.51 0.20 -9.38
CA ARG A 22 -25.06 0.60 -10.67
C ARG A 22 -25.98 1.80 -10.55
N THR A 23 -26.85 1.83 -9.54
CA THR A 23 -27.73 2.97 -9.23
C THR A 23 -26.92 4.26 -9.01
N PHE A 24 -25.79 4.15 -8.33
CA PHE A 24 -24.88 5.27 -8.09
C PHE A 24 -23.91 5.59 -9.23
N GLY A 25 -23.96 4.84 -10.35
CA GLY A 25 -23.06 5.05 -11.49
C GLY A 25 -21.59 4.71 -11.19
N ILE A 26 -21.33 3.86 -10.19
CA ILE A 26 -19.98 3.48 -9.78
C ILE A 26 -19.38 2.54 -10.82
N ASN A 27 -18.14 2.85 -11.26
CA ASN A 27 -17.36 1.96 -12.10
C ASN A 27 -16.77 0.81 -11.26
N ILE A 28 -17.47 -0.32 -11.24
CA ILE A 28 -17.11 -1.51 -10.45
C ILE A 28 -15.69 -2.00 -10.76
N SER A 29 -15.29 -2.04 -12.04
CA SER A 29 -13.96 -2.50 -12.43
C SER A 29 -12.86 -1.61 -11.85
N GLN A 30 -13.05 -0.28 -11.91
CA GLN A 30 -12.09 0.67 -11.34
C GLN A 30 -12.08 0.61 -9.81
N ALA A 31 -13.24 0.47 -9.17
CA ALA A 31 -13.34 0.31 -7.72
C ALA A 31 -12.64 -0.97 -7.24
N ALA A 32 -12.83 -2.08 -7.94
CA ALA A 32 -12.17 -3.35 -7.66
C ALA A 32 -10.64 -3.24 -7.83
N GLU A 33 -10.16 -2.62 -8.92
CA GLU A 33 -8.73 -2.40 -9.14
C GLU A 33 -8.10 -1.57 -8.01
N ASN A 34 -8.75 -0.48 -7.59
CA ASN A 34 -8.30 0.34 -6.47
C ASN A 34 -8.28 -0.43 -5.15
N GLY A 35 -9.30 -1.25 -4.90
CA GLY A 35 -9.37 -2.13 -3.72
C GLY A 35 -8.21 -3.12 -3.68
N VAL A 36 -7.95 -3.81 -4.79
CA VAL A 36 -6.82 -4.75 -4.91
C VAL A 36 -5.49 -4.03 -4.74
N LEU A 37 -5.30 -2.87 -5.38
CA LEU A 37 -4.08 -2.07 -5.26
C LEU A 37 -3.81 -1.67 -3.80
N SER A 38 -4.85 -1.22 -3.08
CA SER A 38 -4.75 -0.87 -1.67
C SER A 38 -4.36 -2.07 -0.80
N ALA A 39 -5.02 -3.21 -1.01
CA ALA A 39 -4.71 -4.45 -0.28
C ALA A 39 -3.27 -4.92 -0.53
N VAL A 40 -2.81 -4.90 -1.79
CA VAL A 40 -1.44 -5.27 -2.16
C VAL A 40 -0.41 -4.32 -1.55
N ARG A 41 -0.66 -3.01 -1.57
CA ARG A 41 0.23 -2.02 -0.95
C ARG A 41 0.36 -2.25 0.54
N ARG A 42 -0.77 -2.47 1.23
CA ARG A 42 -0.79 -2.76 2.67
C ARG A 42 0.02 -4.02 2.99
N GLU A 43 -0.17 -5.08 2.22
CA GLU A 43 0.54 -6.34 2.43
C GLU A 43 2.04 -6.22 2.16
N ARG A 44 2.45 -5.51 1.10
CA ARG A 44 3.86 -5.21 0.85
C ARG A 44 4.48 -4.40 1.98
N ALA A 45 3.79 -3.36 2.46
CA ALA A 45 4.27 -2.55 3.58
C ALA A 45 4.35 -3.36 4.89
N ARG A 46 3.46 -4.33 5.11
CA ARG A 46 3.55 -5.26 6.24
C ARG A 46 4.81 -6.12 6.14
N ARG A 47 5.00 -6.81 5.02
CA ARG A 47 6.17 -7.68 4.79
C ARG A 47 7.47 -6.92 4.88
N TRP A 48 7.56 -5.75 4.26
CA TRP A 48 8.74 -4.91 4.32
C TRP A 48 9.09 -4.54 5.77
N ARG A 49 8.10 -4.18 6.59
CA ARG A 49 8.33 -3.89 8.02
C ARG A 49 8.83 -5.11 8.78
N GLU A 50 8.29 -6.29 8.51
CA GLU A 50 8.74 -7.54 9.14
C GLU A 50 10.18 -7.88 8.74
N GLU A 51 10.50 -7.81 7.45
CA GLU A 51 11.83 -8.06 6.90
C GLU A 51 12.88 -7.07 7.42
N ASN A 52 12.49 -5.80 7.63
CA ASN A 52 13.40 -4.73 8.03
C ASN A 52 13.32 -4.41 9.53
N ALA A 53 12.55 -5.18 10.31
CA ALA A 53 12.35 -4.91 11.74
C ALA A 53 13.67 -4.87 12.52
N GLY A 54 14.59 -5.79 12.23
CA GLY A 54 15.93 -5.83 12.84
C GLY A 54 16.76 -4.60 12.49
N ALA A 55 16.86 -4.26 11.20
CA ALA A 55 17.61 -3.09 10.75
C ALA A 55 17.06 -1.77 11.33
N ILE A 56 15.72 -1.66 11.45
CA ILE A 56 15.06 -0.52 12.09
C ILE A 56 15.42 -0.47 13.58
N ALA A 57 15.38 -1.61 14.28
CA ALA A 57 15.74 -1.67 15.70
C ALA A 57 17.20 -1.29 15.95
N ASP A 58 18.12 -1.81 15.14
CA ASP A 58 19.55 -1.51 15.22
C ASP A 58 19.82 -0.02 14.97
N TYR A 59 19.17 0.55 13.95
CA TYR A 59 19.29 1.97 13.64
C TYR A 59 18.71 2.86 14.74
N ASN A 60 17.57 2.48 15.31
CA ASN A 60 16.98 3.19 16.45
C ASN A 60 17.91 3.15 17.66
N ALA A 61 18.49 1.98 17.98
CA ALA A 61 19.45 1.86 19.07
C ALA A 61 20.71 2.71 18.85
N MET A 62 21.20 2.80 17.61
CA MET A 62 22.28 3.71 17.25
C MET A 62 21.90 5.18 17.50
N ILE A 63 20.69 5.60 17.13
CA ILE A 63 20.23 6.97 17.38
C ILE A 63 20.11 7.26 18.87
N GLU A 64 19.56 6.34 19.67
CA GLU A 64 19.42 6.54 21.12
C GLU A 64 20.79 6.69 21.81
N THR A 65 21.81 5.98 21.32
CA THR A 65 23.15 5.98 21.93
C THR A 65 24.05 7.10 21.40
N ALA A 66 24.04 7.35 20.08
CA ALA A 66 24.97 8.27 19.42
C ALA A 66 24.30 9.58 18.95
N GLY A 67 22.98 9.71 19.12
CA GLY A 67 22.18 10.79 18.56
C GLY A 67 21.92 10.63 17.06
N VAL A 68 21.08 11.50 16.51
CA VAL A 68 20.76 11.48 15.08
C VAL A 68 22.00 11.83 14.25
N PRO A 69 22.43 10.95 13.31
CA PRO A 69 23.57 11.25 12.45
C PRO A 69 23.38 12.56 11.70
N LEU A 70 24.45 13.35 11.60
CA LEU A 70 24.49 14.63 10.88
C LEU A 70 23.51 15.71 11.38
N ALA A 71 22.87 15.53 12.54
CA ALA A 71 21.94 16.51 13.11
C ALA A 71 22.55 17.93 13.21
N ARG A 72 23.86 18.02 13.45
CA ARG A 72 24.62 19.29 13.51
C ARG A 72 24.59 20.13 12.22
N PHE A 73 24.20 19.55 11.08
CA PHE A 73 24.12 20.24 9.80
C PHE A 73 22.68 20.56 9.38
N ARG A 74 21.68 20.21 10.20
CA ARG A 74 20.27 20.47 9.92
C ARG A 74 20.02 21.99 9.96
N LYS A 75 19.81 22.59 8.79
CA LYS A 75 19.32 23.97 8.64
C LYS A 75 17.79 23.90 8.66
N PHE A 76 17.19 24.45 9.70
CA PHE A 76 15.73 24.55 9.85
C PHE A 76 15.13 25.38 8.72
#